data_AF-A0A4R3VWU9-F1
#
_entry.id   AF-A0A4R3VWU9-F1
#
_cell.length_a   1.000
_cell.length_b   1.000
_cell.length_c   1.000
_cell.angle_alpha   90.00
_cell.angle_beta   90.00
_cell.angle_gamma   90.00
#
_symmetry.space_group_name_H-M   'P 1'
#
loop_
_entity.id
_entity.type
_entity.pdbx_description
1 polymer ?
#
loop_
_entity_poly.entity_id
_entity_poly.type
_entity_poly.pdbx_seq_one_letter_code
_entity_poly.pdbx_strand_id
1 'polypeptide(L)' 'ISAIQSYPEFKGYYERKTGEGKPKMSVINAIRNKIVLRAAAVINKQTPYIKNSGAAA' A
#
# COMPACT_ATOMS: atom_id res chain seq x y z
N ILE A 1 -1.40 -9.88 -4.69
CA ILE A 1 -2.80 -10.20 -4.34
C ILE A 1 -2.92 -10.47 -2.85
N SER A 2 -2.05 -11.30 -2.26
CA SER A 2 -2.02 -11.54 -0.81
C SER A 2 -1.99 -10.26 0.02
N ALA A 3 -1.18 -9.26 -0.36
CA ALA A 3 -1.14 -7.96 0.32
C ALA A 3 -2.49 -7.20 0.33
N ILE A 4 -3.34 -7.38 -0.69
CA ILE A 4 -4.69 -6.79 -0.72
C ILE A 4 -5.65 -7.54 0.22
N GLN A 5 -5.44 -8.84 0.42
CA GLN A 5 -6.28 -9.67 1.28
C GLN A 5 -5.90 -9.57 2.75
N SER A 6 -4.60 -9.53 3.06
CA SER A 6 -4.09 -9.54 4.43
C SER A 6 -3.84 -8.16 5.04
N TYR A 7 -3.75 -7.11 4.21
CA TYR A 7 -3.43 -5.77 4.67
C TYR A 7 -4.57 -4.79 4.38
N PRO A 8 -5.34 -4.37 5.42
CA PRO A 8 -6.52 -3.52 5.25
C PRO A 8 -6.25 -2.20 4.50
N GLU A 9 -5.07 -1.61 4.67
CA GLU A 9 -4.70 -0.38 3.96
C GLU A 9 -4.65 -0.59 2.44
N PHE A 10 -4.10 -1.70 1.98
CA PHE A 10 -4.03 -2.01 0.55
C PHE A 10 -5.39 -2.47 0.00
N LYS A 11 -6.23 -3.12 0.82
CA LYS A 11 -7.62 -3.40 0.47
C LYS A 11 -8.40 -2.12 0.20
N GLY A 12 -8.39 -1.18 1.15
CA GLY A 12 -9.07 0.10 1.01
C GLY A 12 -8.53 0.94 -0.15
N TYR A 13 -7.21 0.93 -0.38
CA TYR A 13 -6.61 1.58 -1.55
C TYR A 13 -7.10 0.95 -2.87
N TYR A 14 -7.15 -0.39 -2.93
CA TYR A 14 -7.60 -1.12 -4.11
C TYR A 14 -9.06 -0.78 -4.42
N GLU A 15 -9.95 -0.96 -3.44
CA GLU A 15 -11.40 -0.72 -3.58
C GLU A 15 -11.69 0.71 -4.01
N ARG A 16 -11.07 1.70 -3.34
CA ARG A 16 -11.23 3.11 -3.69
C ARG A 16 -10.79 3.40 -5.12
N LYS A 17 -9.61 2.94 -5.53
CA LYS A 17 -9.08 3.22 -6.87
C LYS A 17 -9.85 2.50 -7.97
N THR A 18 -10.35 1.30 -7.71
CA THR A 18 -11.25 0.61 -8.65
C THR A 18 -12.62 1.29 -8.73
N GLY A 19 -13.14 1.83 -7.62
CA GLY A 19 -14.38 2.61 -7.59
C GLY A 19 -14.29 3.94 -8.35
N GLU A 20 -13.09 4.53 -8.42
CA GLU A 20 -12.76 5.68 -9.29
C GLU A 20 -12.71 5.30 -10.79
N GLY A 21 -12.97 4.04 -11.16
CA GLY A 21 -12.94 3.56 -12.55
C GLY A 21 -11.55 3.18 -13.07
N LYS A 22 -10.53 3.09 -12.21
CA LYS A 22 -9.17 2.74 -12.68
C LYS A 22 -9.05 1.26 -13.04
N PRO A 23 -8.27 0.91 -14.09
CA PRO A 23 -8.03 -0.48 -14.45
C PRO A 23 -7.40 -1.28 -13.30
N LYS A 24 -8.00 -2.42 -12.96
CA LYS A 24 -7.58 -3.29 -11.84
C LYS A 24 -6.07 -3.59 -11.85
N MET A 25 -5.51 -3.90 -13.03
CA MET A 25 -4.07 -4.18 -13.16
C MET A 25 -3.18 -2.98 -12.85
N SER A 26 -3.59 -1.77 -13.23
CA SER A 26 -2.86 -0.55 -12.90
C SER A 26 -2.87 -0.30 -11.38
N VAL A 27 -4.01 -0.53 -10.72
CA VAL A 27 -4.12 -0.41 -9.26
C VAL A 27 -3.24 -1.43 -8.54
N ILE A 28 -3.18 -2.69 -9.02
CA ILE A 28 -2.29 -3.72 -8.48
C ILE A 28 -0.82 -3.32 -8.64
N ASN A 29 -0.44 -2.77 -9.80
CA ASN A 29 0.92 -2.29 -10.03
C ASN A 29 1.28 -1.13 -9.10
N ALA A 30 0.34 -0.21 -8.85
CA ALA A 30 0.55 0.85 -7.88
C ALA A 30 0.77 0.30 -6.45
N ILE A 31 0.05 -0.75 -6.05
CA ILE A 31 0.24 -1.40 -4.75
C ILE A 31 1.61 -2.08 -4.64
N ARG A 32 2.06 -2.78 -5.70
CA ARG A 32 3.42 -3.37 -5.75
C ARG A 32 4.49 -2.29 -5.57
N ASN A 33 4.38 -1.18 -6.30
CA ASN A 33 5.31 -0.07 -6.18
C ASN A 33 5.28 0.57 -4.78
N LYS A 34 4.12 0.69 -4.14
CA LYS A 34 4.03 1.19 -2.75
C LYS A 34 4.83 0.32 -1.77
N ILE A 35 4.81 -1.00 -1.92
CA ILE A 35 5.58 -1.92 -1.07
C ILE A 35 7.08 -1.73 -1.29
N VAL A 36 7.52 -1.68 -2.55
CA VAL A 36 8.94 -1.46 -2.91
C VAL A 36 9.43 -0.11 -2.38
N LEU A 37 8.63 0.95 -2.52
CA LEU A 37 8.97 2.28 -2.01
C LEU A 37 9.08 2.31 -0.48
N ARG A 38 8.24 1.55 0.25
CA ARG A 38 8.38 1.42 1.71
C ARG A 38 9.71 0.77 2.09
N ALA A 39 10.09 -0.31 1.41
CA ALA A 39 11.37 -0.98 1.65
C ALA A 39 12.55 -0.06 1.32
N ALA A 40 12.52 0.61 0.17
CA ALA A 40 13.54 1.57 -0.24
C ALA A 40 13.68 2.72 0.76
N ALA A 41 12.56 3.24 1.31
CA ALA A 41 12.60 4.30 2.31
C ALA A 41 13.26 3.86 3.62
N VAL A 42 13.01 2.63 4.08
CA VAL A 42 13.64 2.05 5.28
C VAL A 42 15.15 1.92 5.08
N ILE A 43 15.57 1.41 3.92
CA ILE A 43 16.99 1.26 3.56
C ILE A 43 17.66 2.64 3.49
N ASN A 44 17.06 3.60 2.81
CA ASN A 44 17.66 4.91 2.62
C ASN A 44 17.75 5.71 3.93
N LYS A 45 16.74 5.60 4.81
CA LYS A 45 16.70 6.35 6.06
C LYS A 45 17.42 5.65 7.22
N GLN A 46 17.77 4.37 7.07
CA GLN A 46 18.35 3.55 8.14
C GLN A 46 17.48 3.54 9.42
N THR A 47 16.16 3.73 9.27
CA THR A 47 15.19 3.73 10.37
C THR A 47 14.23 2.56 10.20
N PRO A 48 13.89 1.83 11.28
CA PRO A 48 12.98 0.68 11.21
C PRO A 48 11.60 1.09 10.70
N TYR A 49 10.93 0.17 9.99
CA TYR A 49 9.56 0.38 9.54
C TYR A 49 8.61 0.46 10.75
N ILE A 50 7.93 1.59 10.90
CA ILE A 50 6.90 1.77 11.91
C ILE A 50 5.54 1.53 11.25
N LYS A 51 4.80 0.55 11.75
CA LYS A 51 3.40 0.36 11.35
C LYS A 51 2.60 1.50 11.97
N ASN A 52 1.99 2.35 11.15
CA ASN A 52 1.01 3.33 11.62
C ASN A 52 -0.23 2.58 12.12
N SER A 53 -0.25 2.25 13.41
CA SER A 53 -1.36 1.57 14.09
C SER A 53 -2.49 2.52 14.51
N GLY A 54 -2.36 3.82 14.22
CA GLY A 54 -3.40 4.81 14.52
C GLY A 54 -3.02 6.17 13.96
N ALA A 55 -3.81 6.66 13.00
CA ALA A 55 -3.91 8.07 12.67
C ALA A 55 -5.32 8.34 12.14
N ALA A 56 -6.28 8.17 13.05
CA ALA A 56 -7.58 8.83 13.06
C ALA A 56 -8.08 8.77 14.53
N ALA A 57 -7.49 9.63 15.36
CA ALA A 57 -8.21 10.28 16.46
C ALA A 57 -8.46 11.72 15.99
#